data_AF-A0A2Z2NJX9-F1
#
_entry.id   AF-A0A2Z2NJX9-F1
#
_cell.length_a   1.000
_cell.length_b   1.000
_cell.length_c   1.000
_cell.angle_alpha   90.00
_cell.angle_beta   90.00
_cell.angle_gamma   90.00
#
_symmetry.space_group_name_H-M   'P 1'
#
loop_
_entity.id
_entity.type
_entity.pdbx_description
1 polymer ?
#
loop_
_entity_poly.entity_id
_entity_poly.type
_entity_poly.pdbx_seq_one_letter_code
_entity_poly.pdbx_strand_id
1 'polypeptide(L)'
;MHLSHSLLPIFIVGLTHASIALASPTVTGQQISWPDDGWYQVQDTSTYASLCEGGGSCEVDPGTYIVINHTTGERFEGVTVSESDSTLPLVPTVQGNTISWPDDGWYQVQDASSYSSLCEGGLSCNVPAGTYNVINLTTGVRFEGLTVDVSIDPGNGPDPDDTLPSSPANASIELYYSAAELFWDRPDASERVTLTEIWRDGEFIGSTNGTSYYDDTRTQGVFYWYEFVAVDADGDRSPSSTLNVQQAQQTLLPDNPSATASYEPGSAFEGNTAVIGADQEDPAVYILTRDTSAGDWQVTQQLNPEGDIYGESFGSAIAMSGDTLMVRGTDVDEDSFLIYMLYVYTRDSSGIWNETQRIKGATYVDRDGFVIDGDTLAISRSTGIDLFERNVSSGQWELAQQIPHADGQTEFFQGRLTLDNDRLLAGTNTFEQNGNRSGGAFLYRKVAGNWELEQELIPAGAAAEYLTASSVAIDGDTIAISLASGNIAIYELDDDGIWSEVTELTGFSIWYRGAVAPTMKIEEGLLLAGYDYAHGLVKDSGQVYVYEQNSLGIWGAKTRLIAPEGITEFGSGVNMDNGEAFVIGKNDIIDNDSYYAVPEGFLFDLN
;
A
#
# COMPACT_ATOMS: atom_id res chain seq x y z
N MET A 1 -87.37 57.18 -29.50
CA MET A 1 -87.46 58.30 -28.51
C MET A 1 -86.84 57.79 -27.21
N HIS A 2 -85.82 58.52 -26.71
CA HIS A 2 -85.26 58.52 -25.35
C HIS A 2 -84.86 57.23 -24.60
N LEU A 3 -83.54 57.04 -24.51
CA LEU A 3 -82.68 56.99 -23.30
C LEU A 3 -83.12 56.23 -22.02
N SER A 4 -82.29 55.24 -21.62
CA SER A 4 -81.72 55.10 -20.26
C SER A 4 -80.46 54.22 -20.29
N HIS A 5 -79.26 54.78 -20.46
CA HIS A 5 -78.16 54.84 -19.46
C HIS A 5 -78.05 53.66 -18.48
N SER A 6 -77.06 52.79 -18.68
CA SER A 6 -76.33 52.11 -17.62
C SER A 6 -74.86 51.97 -18.04
N LEU A 7 -73.98 52.66 -17.31
CA LEU A 7 -72.53 52.69 -17.50
C LEU A 7 -71.89 51.46 -16.84
N LEU A 8 -71.09 50.69 -17.57
CA LEU A 8 -70.12 49.74 -17.00
C LEU A 8 -68.77 50.46 -16.80
N PRO A 9 -68.07 50.25 -15.66
CA PRO A 9 -66.76 50.85 -15.44
C PRO A 9 -65.65 50.05 -16.14
N ILE A 10 -64.72 50.80 -16.74
CA ILE A 10 -63.43 50.35 -17.25
C ILE A 10 -62.51 50.10 -16.04
N PHE A 11 -62.02 48.87 -15.87
CA PHE A 11 -60.92 48.57 -14.95
C PHE A 11 -59.59 48.84 -15.66
N ILE A 12 -58.90 49.91 -15.23
CA ILE A 12 -57.49 50.15 -15.52
C ILE A 12 -56.69 49.34 -14.51
N VAL A 13 -56.00 48.30 -14.97
CA VAL A 13 -55.00 47.58 -14.16
C VAL A 13 -53.74 48.45 -14.11
N GLY A 14 -53.47 49.05 -12.96
CA GLY A 14 -52.20 49.70 -12.68
C GLY A 14 -51.12 48.63 -12.47
N LEU A 15 -50.17 48.54 -13.39
CA LEU A 15 -48.92 47.81 -13.21
C LEU A 15 -48.05 48.58 -12.20
N THR A 16 -48.05 48.13 -10.95
CA THR A 16 -47.05 48.53 -9.96
C THR A 16 -45.71 47.90 -10.35
N HIS A 17 -44.71 48.72 -10.67
CA HIS A 17 -43.33 48.26 -10.80
C HIS A 17 -42.82 47.92 -9.39
N ALA A 18 -42.65 46.63 -9.10
CA ALA A 18 -41.85 46.22 -7.98
C ALA A 18 -40.38 46.46 -8.34
N SER A 19 -39.71 47.36 -7.64
CA SER A 19 -38.25 47.43 -7.63
C SER A 19 -37.72 46.14 -7.03
N ILE A 20 -37.05 45.32 -7.83
CA ILE A 20 -36.26 44.20 -7.33
C ILE A 20 -35.08 44.83 -6.57
N ALA A 21 -35.02 44.61 -5.26
CA ALA A 21 -33.83 44.95 -4.49
C ALA A 21 -32.71 44.01 -4.94
N LEU A 22 -31.64 44.57 -5.48
CA LEU A 22 -30.45 43.82 -5.88
C LEU A 22 -29.70 43.41 -4.60
N ALA A 23 -29.32 42.13 -4.51
CA ALA A 23 -28.56 41.64 -3.38
C ALA A 23 -27.12 42.20 -3.48
N SER A 24 -26.66 42.84 -2.40
CA SER A 24 -25.36 43.51 -2.34
C SER A 24 -24.33 42.62 -1.62
N PRO A 25 -23.02 42.80 -1.87
CA PRO A 25 -21.99 42.12 -1.08
C PRO A 25 -22.14 42.45 0.41
N THR A 26 -21.82 41.49 1.26
CA THR A 26 -21.90 41.56 2.72
C THR A 26 -20.51 41.47 3.33
N VAL A 27 -20.29 42.13 4.48
CA VAL A 27 -19.01 42.11 5.20
C VAL A 27 -19.23 41.49 6.57
N THR A 28 -18.48 40.42 6.87
CA THR A 28 -18.45 39.77 8.19
C THR A 28 -17.00 39.61 8.62
N GLY A 29 -16.59 40.30 9.69
CA GLY A 29 -15.18 40.35 10.07
C GLY A 29 -14.32 40.92 8.94
N GLN A 30 -13.27 40.19 8.57
CA GLN A 30 -12.36 40.52 7.46
C GLN A 30 -12.81 39.98 6.10
N GLN A 31 -13.99 39.36 6.03
CA GLN A 31 -14.46 38.69 4.82
C GLN A 31 -15.59 39.48 4.12
N ILE A 32 -15.41 39.74 2.83
CA ILE A 32 -16.44 40.26 1.93
C ILE A 32 -17.04 39.08 1.17
N SER A 33 -18.36 38.87 1.25
CA SER A 33 -19.08 37.76 0.61
C SER A 33 -20.15 38.27 -0.35
N TRP A 34 -20.49 37.51 -1.40
CA TRP A 34 -21.49 37.90 -2.39
C TRP A 34 -22.71 36.96 -2.41
N PRO A 35 -23.87 37.45 -2.91
CA PRO A 35 -25.15 36.78 -2.69
C PRO A 35 -25.51 35.70 -3.72
N ASP A 36 -24.72 35.53 -4.78
CA ASP A 36 -24.96 34.57 -5.86
C ASP A 36 -23.64 33.97 -6.37
N ASP A 37 -23.69 33.15 -7.42
CA ASP A 37 -22.53 32.48 -8.03
C ASP A 37 -21.90 33.27 -9.19
N GLY A 38 -22.19 34.57 -9.30
CA GLY A 38 -21.59 35.46 -10.29
C GLY A 38 -20.06 35.59 -10.15
N TRP A 39 -19.40 36.14 -11.18
CA TRP A 39 -17.96 36.38 -11.13
C TRP A 39 -17.67 37.74 -10.51
N TYR A 40 -17.15 37.72 -9.28
CA TYR A 40 -16.83 38.92 -8.52
C TYR A 40 -15.33 39.19 -8.47
N GLN A 41 -14.96 40.47 -8.52
CA GLN A 41 -13.60 40.95 -8.32
C GLN A 41 -13.59 41.99 -7.19
N VAL A 42 -12.64 41.88 -6.26
CA VAL A 42 -12.42 42.84 -5.18
C VAL A 42 -11.15 43.63 -5.45
N GLN A 43 -11.24 44.96 -5.42
CA GLN A 43 -10.12 45.88 -5.60
C GLN A 43 -9.97 46.80 -4.41
N ASP A 44 -8.73 47.06 -4.00
CA ASP A 44 -8.43 48.11 -3.04
C ASP A 44 -8.77 49.50 -3.64
N THR A 45 -9.50 50.33 -2.89
CA THR A 45 -9.99 51.62 -3.42
C THR A 45 -8.86 52.64 -3.61
N SER A 46 -7.74 52.49 -2.89
CA SER A 46 -6.64 53.45 -2.91
C SER A 46 -5.59 53.14 -3.98
N THR A 47 -5.37 51.85 -4.27
CA THR A 47 -4.35 51.36 -5.19
C THR A 47 -4.91 50.74 -6.47
N TYR A 48 -6.19 50.40 -6.50
CA TYR A 48 -6.85 49.63 -7.56
C TYR A 48 -6.24 48.23 -7.80
N ALA A 49 -5.44 47.73 -6.85
CA ALA A 49 -4.91 46.37 -6.91
C ALA A 49 -6.06 45.37 -6.76
N SER A 50 -6.11 44.37 -7.64
CA SER A 50 -7.02 43.22 -7.51
C SER A 50 -6.53 42.32 -6.37
N LEU A 51 -7.42 41.99 -5.44
CA LEU A 51 -7.13 41.16 -4.27
C LEU A 51 -7.73 39.75 -4.43
N CYS A 52 -8.95 39.66 -4.95
CA CYS A 52 -9.61 38.39 -5.27
C CYS A 52 -10.34 38.47 -6.61
N GLU A 53 -10.39 37.34 -7.32
CA GLU A 53 -11.06 37.18 -8.61
C GLU A 53 -11.80 35.83 -8.65
N GLY A 54 -13.10 35.84 -8.33
CA GLY A 54 -13.95 34.65 -8.22
C GLY A 54 -14.11 34.10 -6.79
N GLY A 55 -14.84 32.98 -6.63
CA GLY A 55 -15.16 32.34 -5.33
C GLY A 55 -16.59 32.63 -4.84
N GLY A 56 -16.86 32.44 -3.54
CA GLY A 56 -18.08 32.92 -2.85
C GLY A 56 -17.84 34.10 -1.89
N SER A 57 -16.56 34.39 -1.61
CA SER A 57 -16.10 35.42 -0.68
C SER A 57 -14.62 35.76 -0.89
N CYS A 58 -14.16 36.86 -0.31
CA CYS A 58 -12.79 37.35 -0.34
C CYS A 58 -12.39 37.86 1.05
N GLU A 59 -11.30 37.34 1.61
CA GLU A 59 -10.72 37.82 2.86
C GLU A 59 -9.74 38.96 2.57
N VAL A 60 -9.89 40.07 3.28
CA VAL A 60 -9.12 41.30 3.06
C VAL A 60 -8.81 41.98 4.39
N ASP A 61 -7.70 42.70 4.43
CA ASP A 61 -7.35 43.55 5.58
C ASP A 61 -8.42 44.63 5.84
N PRO A 62 -8.38 45.32 6.99
CA PRO A 62 -9.19 46.50 7.23
C PRO A 62 -8.92 47.60 6.19
N GLY A 63 -9.97 48.03 5.51
CA GLY A 63 -9.82 48.89 4.34
C GLY A 63 -11.15 49.23 3.67
N THR A 64 -11.05 49.98 2.57
CA THR A 64 -12.20 50.31 1.73
C THR A 64 -11.99 49.73 0.34
N TYR A 65 -12.99 49.02 -0.17
CA TYR A 65 -12.90 48.22 -1.37
C TYR A 65 -13.95 48.59 -2.42
N ILE A 66 -13.62 48.26 -3.67
CA ILE A 66 -14.53 48.24 -4.81
C ILE A 66 -14.79 46.76 -5.12
N VAL A 67 -16.07 46.37 -5.15
CA VAL A 67 -16.49 45.02 -5.55
C VAL A 67 -17.20 45.11 -6.90
N ILE A 68 -16.76 44.33 -7.89
CA ILE A 68 -17.30 44.36 -9.25
C ILE A 68 -17.87 42.99 -9.58
N ASN A 69 -19.17 42.91 -9.88
CA ASN A 69 -19.77 41.71 -10.47
C ASN A 69 -19.66 41.82 -12.00
N HIS A 70 -18.82 41.01 -12.63
CA HIS A 70 -18.68 41.03 -14.09
C HIS A 70 -19.77 40.23 -14.81
N THR A 71 -20.50 39.38 -14.09
CA THR A 71 -21.68 38.68 -14.64
C THR A 71 -22.83 39.65 -14.86
N THR A 72 -23.08 40.59 -13.93
CA THR A 72 -24.16 41.59 -14.03
C THR A 72 -23.69 42.96 -14.50
N GLY A 73 -22.38 43.21 -14.47
CA GLY A 73 -21.77 44.52 -14.78
C GLY A 73 -21.88 45.54 -13.64
N GLU A 74 -22.25 45.11 -12.44
CA GLU A 74 -22.47 45.98 -11.29
C GLU A 74 -21.17 46.31 -10.55
N ARG A 75 -21.08 47.53 -10.03
CA ARG A 75 -19.94 48.03 -9.28
C ARG A 75 -20.39 48.61 -7.94
N PHE A 76 -19.93 48.02 -6.86
CA PHE A 76 -20.17 48.44 -5.48
C PHE A 76 -18.93 49.15 -4.97
N GLU A 77 -19.01 50.47 -4.82
CA GLU A 77 -17.90 51.30 -4.33
C GLU A 77 -18.07 51.61 -2.84
N GLY A 78 -16.96 51.65 -2.10
CA GLY A 78 -16.98 52.03 -0.68
C GLY A 78 -17.37 50.90 0.26
N VAL A 79 -17.09 49.64 -0.11
CA VAL A 79 -17.29 48.49 0.78
C VAL A 79 -16.21 48.53 1.85
N THR A 80 -16.57 48.91 3.07
CA THR A 80 -15.62 49.08 4.18
C THR A 80 -15.53 47.83 5.03
N VAL A 81 -14.33 47.27 5.14
CA VAL A 81 -13.97 46.29 6.16
C VAL A 81 -13.32 47.07 7.29
N SER A 82 -13.94 47.07 8.46
CA SER A 82 -13.42 47.80 9.62
C SER A 82 -12.39 46.95 10.33
N GLU A 83 -11.41 47.59 11.00
CA GLU A 83 -10.60 46.89 11.99
C GLU A 83 -11.55 46.19 12.96
N SER A 84 -11.36 44.90 13.16
CA SER A 84 -12.18 44.15 14.11
C SER A 84 -11.94 44.75 15.49
N ASP A 85 -12.90 45.52 15.98
CA ASP A 85 -12.98 45.90 17.38
C ASP A 85 -13.43 44.65 18.16
N SER A 86 -12.49 43.71 18.30
CA SER A 86 -12.64 42.55 19.16
C SER A 86 -12.61 43.04 20.61
N THR A 87 -13.77 43.47 21.09
CA THR A 87 -14.01 43.79 22.51
C THR A 87 -14.17 42.52 23.36
N LEU A 88 -13.37 41.48 23.07
CA LEU A 88 -13.17 40.32 23.93
C LEU A 88 -11.80 40.44 24.61
N PRO A 89 -11.67 40.04 25.88
CA PRO A 89 -10.59 40.53 26.73
C PRO A 89 -9.21 40.02 26.27
N LEU A 90 -8.20 40.90 26.35
CA LEU A 90 -6.75 40.62 26.17
C LEU A 90 -6.18 39.76 27.32
N VAL A 91 -6.83 38.65 27.60
CA VAL A 91 -6.47 37.71 28.66
C VAL A 91 -6.60 36.29 28.12
N PRO A 92 -5.70 35.37 28.52
CA PRO A 92 -5.88 33.96 28.24
C PRO A 92 -7.23 33.49 28.80
N THR A 93 -7.95 32.70 28.01
CA THR A 93 -9.24 32.13 28.36
C THR A 93 -9.08 30.67 28.74
N VAL A 94 -9.92 30.19 29.64
CA VAL A 94 -9.95 28.78 30.04
C VAL A 94 -11.28 28.20 29.60
N GLN A 95 -11.25 27.13 28.80
CA GLN A 95 -12.41 26.36 28.41
C GLN A 95 -12.10 24.88 28.62
N GLY A 96 -12.83 24.22 29.53
CA GLY A 96 -12.51 22.85 29.92
C GLY A 96 -11.08 22.76 30.47
N ASN A 97 -10.26 21.90 29.87
CA ASN A 97 -8.84 21.74 30.20
C ASN A 97 -7.91 22.59 29.33
N THR A 98 -8.44 23.45 28.47
CA THR A 98 -7.68 24.23 27.50
C THR A 98 -7.52 25.67 27.96
N ILE A 99 -6.28 26.15 27.97
CA ILE A 99 -5.94 27.57 28.10
C ILE A 99 -5.65 28.12 26.70
N SER A 100 -6.42 29.08 26.20
CA SER A 100 -6.24 29.70 24.88
C SER A 100 -5.91 31.18 25.00
N TRP A 101 -5.21 31.76 24.03
CA TRP A 101 -4.80 33.17 24.05
C TRP A 101 -5.16 33.90 22.76
N PRO A 102 -5.25 35.24 22.79
CA PRO A 102 -5.99 36.01 21.78
C PRO A 102 -5.22 36.30 20.47
N ASP A 103 -3.94 35.97 20.40
CA ASP A 103 -3.06 36.28 19.27
C ASP A 103 -2.00 35.18 19.05
N ASP A 104 -1.28 35.24 17.94
CA ASP A 104 -0.19 34.32 17.57
C ASP A 104 1.15 34.64 18.27
N GLY A 105 1.12 35.41 19.36
CA GLY A 105 2.28 35.66 20.21
C GLY A 105 2.88 34.36 20.77
N TRP A 106 4.10 34.42 21.27
CA TRP A 106 4.76 33.26 21.87
C TRP A 106 4.37 33.16 23.35
N TYR A 107 3.49 32.21 23.69
CA TYR A 107 3.03 31.99 25.06
C TYR A 107 3.70 30.79 25.71
N GLN A 108 3.92 30.86 27.01
CA GLN A 108 4.39 29.77 27.86
C GLN A 108 3.42 29.56 29.01
N VAL A 109 3.04 28.31 29.26
CA VAL A 109 2.19 27.92 30.39
C VAL A 109 3.04 27.18 31.43
N GLN A 110 2.99 27.64 32.68
CA GLN A 110 3.71 27.06 33.82
C GLN A 110 2.75 26.67 34.94
N ASP A 111 3.01 25.55 35.60
CA ASP A 111 2.34 25.22 36.85
C ASP A 111 2.65 26.31 37.90
N ALA A 112 1.61 26.85 38.56
CA ALA A 112 1.77 27.98 39.46
C ALA A 112 2.54 27.64 40.76
N SER A 113 2.66 26.36 41.09
CA SER A 113 3.32 25.88 42.31
C SER A 113 4.77 25.43 42.07
N SER A 114 5.03 24.75 40.94
CA SER A 114 6.33 24.16 40.62
C SER A 114 7.13 24.97 39.60
N TYR A 115 6.48 25.89 38.86
CA TYR A 115 7.03 26.64 37.73
C TYR A 115 7.53 25.75 36.57
N SER A 116 7.15 24.47 36.53
CA SER A 116 7.45 23.61 35.38
C SER A 116 6.66 24.09 34.16
N SER A 117 7.33 24.24 33.03
CA SER A 117 6.67 24.52 31.74
C SER A 117 5.89 23.31 31.25
N LEU A 118 4.65 23.51 30.81
CA LEU A 118 3.79 22.48 30.22
C LEU A 118 3.66 22.65 28.70
N CYS A 119 3.50 23.89 28.22
CA CYS A 119 3.45 24.21 26.81
C CYS A 119 4.24 25.49 26.50
N GLU A 120 4.77 25.57 25.27
CA GLU A 120 5.45 26.73 24.70
C GLU A 120 5.03 26.90 23.23
N GLY A 121 4.49 28.07 22.87
CA GLY A 121 3.99 28.38 21.52
C GLY A 121 2.57 27.86 21.23
N GLY A 122 2.07 28.14 20.01
CA GLY A 122 0.70 27.79 19.55
C GLY A 122 -0.34 28.89 19.80
N LEU A 123 -1.64 28.53 19.75
CA LEU A 123 -2.77 29.38 20.14
C LEU A 123 -3.48 28.92 21.43
N SER A 124 -3.11 27.75 21.96
CA SER A 124 -3.66 27.18 23.19
C SER A 124 -2.75 26.10 23.80
N CYS A 125 -3.08 25.69 25.03
CA CYS A 125 -2.38 24.66 25.80
C CYS A 125 -3.39 23.84 26.63
N ASN A 126 -3.40 22.52 26.46
CA ASN A 126 -4.18 21.62 27.30
C ASN A 126 -3.43 21.28 28.58
N VAL A 127 -4.06 21.50 29.72
CA VAL A 127 -3.48 21.27 31.05
C VAL A 127 -4.48 20.56 31.97
N PRO A 128 -4.01 19.73 32.91
CA PRO A 128 -4.87 19.15 33.95
C PRO A 128 -5.58 20.22 34.80
N ALA A 129 -6.55 19.79 35.61
CA ALA A 129 -7.16 20.66 36.61
C ALA A 129 -6.09 21.18 37.59
N GLY A 130 -6.01 22.50 37.75
CA GLY A 130 -4.87 23.10 38.43
C GLY A 130 -4.86 24.62 38.35
N THR A 131 -3.78 25.21 38.86
CA THR A 131 -3.56 26.66 38.80
C THR A 131 -2.27 26.93 38.03
N TYR A 132 -2.34 27.84 37.06
CA TYR A 132 -1.26 28.08 36.09
C TYR A 132 -0.89 29.55 35.97
N ASN A 133 0.36 29.78 35.55
CA ASN A 133 0.86 31.06 35.11
C ASN A 133 1.03 31.03 33.59
N VAL A 134 0.44 31.98 32.88
CA VAL A 134 0.58 32.13 31.42
C VAL A 134 1.42 33.37 31.12
N ILE A 135 2.49 33.20 30.36
CA ILE A 135 3.46 34.26 30.05
C ILE A 135 3.46 34.47 28.55
N ASN A 136 3.05 35.65 28.10
CA ASN A 136 3.30 36.08 26.73
C ASN A 136 4.75 36.59 26.65
N LEU A 137 5.64 35.81 26.04
CA LEU A 137 7.06 36.15 25.86
C LEU A 137 7.28 37.19 24.74
N THR A 138 6.32 37.34 23.82
CA THR A 138 6.36 38.39 22.79
C THR A 138 6.14 39.78 23.40
N THR A 139 5.21 39.92 24.35
CA THR A 139 4.85 41.21 24.97
C THR A 139 5.43 41.40 26.39
N GLY A 140 5.89 40.32 27.02
CA GLY A 140 6.39 40.30 28.40
C GLY A 140 5.30 40.28 29.48
N VAL A 141 4.02 40.17 29.09
CA VAL A 141 2.88 40.17 30.02
C VAL A 141 2.72 38.81 30.70
N ARG A 142 2.37 38.82 31.99
CA ARG A 142 2.15 37.62 32.80
C ARG A 142 0.75 37.60 33.39
N PHE A 143 0.08 36.46 33.27
CA PHE A 143 -1.23 36.18 33.85
C PHE A 143 -1.03 35.07 34.89
N GLU A 144 -1.10 35.42 36.17
CA GLU A 144 -0.83 34.51 37.28
C GLU A 144 -2.12 34.03 37.93
N GLY A 145 -2.16 32.76 38.33
CA GLY A 145 -3.29 32.20 39.08
C GLY A 145 -4.50 31.83 38.23
N LEU A 146 -4.31 31.50 36.95
CA LEU A 146 -5.38 30.98 36.09
C LEU A 146 -5.81 29.61 36.61
N THR A 147 -7.08 29.47 36.97
CA THR A 147 -7.65 28.23 37.50
C THR A 147 -8.36 27.48 36.40
N VAL A 148 -7.95 26.23 36.22
CA VAL A 148 -8.61 25.25 35.36
C VAL A 148 -9.42 24.36 36.30
N ASP A 149 -10.69 24.70 36.47
CA ASP A 149 -11.66 23.93 37.26
C ASP A 149 -12.47 23.03 36.33
N VAL A 150 -12.65 21.75 36.69
CA VAL A 150 -13.59 20.86 35.99
C VAL A 150 -15.02 21.28 36.32
N SER A 151 -15.49 22.33 35.65
CA SER A 151 -16.84 22.87 35.75
C SER A 151 -17.67 22.35 34.57
N ILE A 152 -18.48 21.35 34.89
CA ILE A 152 -19.48 20.72 34.02
C ILE A 152 -20.55 21.77 33.66
N ASP A 153 -20.71 22.10 32.38
CA ASP A 153 -21.86 22.88 31.89
C ASP A 153 -23.15 22.05 32.09
N PRO A 154 -24.21 22.56 32.75
CA PRO A 154 -25.48 21.84 32.88
C PRO A 154 -26.25 21.65 31.57
N GLY A 155 -25.76 22.21 30.44
CA GLY A 155 -26.35 22.06 29.11
C GLY A 155 -25.63 21.09 28.17
N ASN A 156 -24.36 20.77 28.44
CA ASN A 156 -23.55 19.75 27.76
C ASN A 156 -22.50 19.29 28.78
N GLY A 157 -22.82 18.24 29.54
CA GLY A 157 -21.78 17.54 30.30
C GLY A 157 -20.76 16.91 29.34
N PRO A 158 -19.55 16.55 29.81
CA PRO A 158 -18.71 15.64 29.03
C PRO A 158 -19.57 14.41 28.74
N ASP A 159 -19.74 14.09 27.47
CA ASP A 159 -20.44 12.88 27.08
C ASP A 159 -19.67 11.72 27.73
N PRO A 160 -20.30 10.91 28.59
CA PRO A 160 -19.65 9.71 29.09
C PRO A 160 -19.26 8.73 27.96
N ASP A 161 -19.71 8.96 26.72
CA ASP A 161 -19.31 8.28 25.49
C ASP A 161 -18.35 9.13 24.60
N ASP A 162 -17.66 10.13 25.14
CA ASP A 162 -16.63 10.91 24.41
C ASP A 162 -15.36 10.06 24.17
N THR A 163 -15.50 9.09 23.27
CA THR A 163 -14.44 8.23 22.79
C THR A 163 -13.76 8.92 21.62
N LEU A 164 -12.43 9.08 21.70
CA LEU A 164 -11.62 9.52 20.56
C LEU A 164 -12.00 8.73 19.31
N PRO A 165 -12.03 9.37 18.12
CA PRO A 165 -12.24 8.63 16.89
C PRO A 165 -11.16 7.56 16.73
N SER A 166 -11.53 6.45 16.11
CA SER A 166 -10.63 5.40 15.69
C SER A 166 -9.59 5.94 14.72
N SER A 167 -8.38 5.38 14.72
CA SER A 167 -7.36 5.75 13.75
C SER A 167 -7.78 5.35 12.33
N PRO A 168 -7.39 6.10 11.29
CA PRO A 168 -7.52 5.67 9.91
C PRO A 168 -6.89 4.28 9.71
N ALA A 169 -7.63 3.34 9.11
CA ALA A 169 -7.20 1.96 8.94
C ALA A 169 -6.71 1.70 7.51
N ASN A 170 -6.04 0.56 7.30
CA ASN A 170 -5.61 0.08 5.98
C ASN A 170 -4.83 1.14 5.17
N ALA A 171 -3.99 1.92 5.87
CA ALA A 171 -3.18 2.94 5.22
C ALA A 171 -2.23 2.29 4.21
N SER A 172 -2.20 2.82 2.99
CA SER A 172 -1.34 2.35 1.91
C SER A 172 -0.77 3.53 1.12
N ILE A 173 0.34 3.31 0.43
CA ILE A 173 1.06 4.32 -0.32
C ILE A 173 1.41 3.80 -1.70
N GLU A 174 1.06 4.61 -2.69
CA GLU A 174 1.59 4.51 -4.03
C GLU A 174 2.73 5.52 -4.18
N LEU A 175 3.90 5.02 -4.57
CA LEU A 175 5.05 5.86 -4.85
C LEU A 175 5.11 6.15 -6.34
N TYR A 176 5.28 7.42 -6.66
CA TYR A 176 5.71 7.88 -7.96
C TYR A 176 7.15 8.35 -7.86
N TYR A 177 7.78 8.52 -9.03
CA TYR A 177 9.16 8.96 -9.14
C TYR A 177 9.53 10.18 -8.28
N SER A 178 8.62 11.14 -8.08
CA SER A 178 8.82 12.33 -7.25
C SER A 178 7.58 12.72 -6.43
N ALA A 179 6.65 11.80 -6.24
CA ALA A 179 5.39 12.07 -5.55
C ALA A 179 4.88 10.79 -4.89
N ALA A 180 3.86 10.90 -4.04
CA ALA A 180 3.16 9.75 -3.52
C ALA A 180 1.66 10.02 -3.45
N GLU A 181 0.86 8.98 -3.64
CA GLU A 181 -0.55 9.03 -3.28
C GLU A 181 -0.78 8.08 -2.09
N LEU A 182 -1.35 8.64 -1.03
CA LEU A 182 -1.65 7.95 0.21
C LEU A 182 -3.14 7.59 0.20
N PHE A 183 -3.51 6.41 0.69
CA PHE A 183 -4.89 5.95 0.80
C PHE A 183 -5.14 5.36 2.18
N TRP A 184 -6.38 5.48 2.69
CA TRP A 184 -6.80 4.90 3.97
C TRP A 184 -8.32 4.71 4.02
N ASP A 185 -8.76 3.83 4.90
CA ASP A 185 -10.16 3.70 5.27
C ASP A 185 -10.51 4.72 6.34
N ARG A 186 -11.68 5.35 6.20
CA ARG A 186 -12.20 6.23 7.24
C ARG A 186 -12.67 5.43 8.45
N PRO A 187 -12.53 6.02 9.65
CA PRO A 187 -13.29 5.57 10.80
C PRO A 187 -14.79 5.59 10.53
N ASP A 188 -15.55 4.84 11.33
CA ASP A 188 -16.99 4.68 11.11
C ASP A 188 -17.70 6.04 11.07
N ALA A 189 -18.71 6.17 10.21
CA ALA A 189 -19.43 7.44 10.04
C ALA A 189 -20.12 7.93 11.33
N SER A 190 -20.42 7.02 12.27
CA SER A 190 -20.95 7.35 13.59
C SER A 190 -19.96 8.10 14.48
N GLU A 191 -18.66 7.99 14.21
CA GLU A 191 -17.59 8.69 14.92
C GLU A 191 -17.37 10.13 14.42
N ARG A 192 -18.21 10.61 13.48
CA ARG A 192 -18.28 12.02 13.06
C ARG A 192 -16.95 12.61 12.58
N VAL A 193 -16.04 11.79 12.04
CA VAL A 193 -14.76 12.23 11.45
C VAL A 193 -15.01 13.23 10.30
N THR A 194 -14.45 14.43 10.43
CA THR A 194 -14.62 15.52 9.46
C THR A 194 -13.42 15.66 8.51
N LEU A 195 -12.22 15.35 8.99
CA LEU A 195 -10.99 15.38 8.21
C LEU A 195 -9.98 14.37 8.73
N THR A 196 -8.97 14.12 7.91
CA THR A 196 -7.75 13.41 8.28
C THR A 196 -6.56 14.37 8.12
N GLU A 197 -5.73 14.48 9.14
CA GLU A 197 -4.43 15.16 9.10
C GLU A 197 -3.36 14.17 8.58
N ILE A 198 -2.48 14.65 7.70
CA ILE A 198 -1.39 13.89 7.10
C ILE A 198 -0.07 14.53 7.54
N TRP A 199 0.78 13.70 8.13
CA TRP A 199 2.10 14.08 8.60
C TRP A 199 3.16 13.27 7.87
N ARG A 200 4.32 13.88 7.60
CA ARG A 200 5.46 13.26 6.95
C ARG A 200 6.72 13.60 7.71
N ASP A 201 7.47 12.59 8.14
CA ASP A 201 8.66 12.76 8.99
C ASP A 201 8.40 13.58 10.27
N GLY A 202 7.16 13.52 10.79
CA GLY A 202 6.70 14.27 11.95
C GLY A 202 6.32 15.73 11.66
N GLU A 203 6.36 16.16 10.40
CA GLU A 203 5.90 17.47 9.94
C GLU A 203 4.51 17.37 9.33
N PHE A 204 3.60 18.26 9.72
CA PHE A 204 2.27 18.34 9.11
C PHE A 204 2.38 18.84 7.67
N ILE A 205 1.94 18.03 6.71
CA ILE A 205 2.01 18.37 5.28
C ILE A 205 0.67 18.72 4.67
N GLY A 206 -0.45 18.36 5.32
CA GLY A 206 -1.77 18.72 4.85
C GLY A 206 -2.90 18.00 5.58
N SER A 207 -4.13 18.37 5.26
CA SER A 207 -5.32 17.65 5.70
C SER A 207 -6.33 17.54 4.57
N THR A 208 -7.21 16.56 4.65
CA THR A 208 -8.25 16.34 3.65
C THR A 208 -9.50 15.76 4.29
N ASN A 209 -10.66 16.09 3.74
CA ASN A 209 -11.91 15.42 4.05
C ASN A 209 -12.18 14.28 3.06
N GLY A 210 -11.14 13.78 2.37
CA GLY A 210 -11.14 12.65 1.44
C GLY A 210 -10.75 11.33 2.09
N THR A 211 -10.37 10.34 1.29
CA THR A 211 -9.76 9.07 1.71
C THR A 211 -8.41 8.84 1.03
N SER A 212 -7.88 9.91 0.42
CA SER A 212 -6.57 9.93 -0.20
C SER A 212 -5.92 11.31 -0.11
N TYR A 213 -4.59 11.33 -0.20
CA TYR A 213 -3.78 12.54 -0.21
C TYR A 213 -2.61 12.41 -1.20
N TYR A 214 -2.47 13.38 -2.11
CA TYR A 214 -1.37 13.42 -3.07
C TYR A 214 -0.25 14.35 -2.56
N ASP A 215 0.89 13.76 -2.24
CA ASP A 215 2.10 14.46 -1.80
C ASP A 215 3.06 14.62 -2.98
N ASP A 216 3.02 15.80 -3.61
CA ASP A 216 3.85 16.19 -4.75
C ASP A 216 5.14 16.92 -4.36
N THR A 217 5.41 17.01 -3.05
CA THR A 217 6.55 17.75 -2.50
C THR A 217 7.74 16.86 -2.16
N ARG A 218 7.65 15.56 -2.47
CA ARG A 218 8.69 14.58 -2.19
C ARG A 218 9.94 14.86 -3.01
N THR A 219 11.09 14.62 -2.39
CA THR A 219 12.37 14.58 -3.12
C THR A 219 12.63 13.15 -3.61
N GLN A 220 13.03 13.03 -4.87
CA GLN A 220 13.39 11.74 -5.47
C GLN A 220 14.51 11.05 -4.67
N GLY A 221 14.39 9.74 -4.46
CA GLY A 221 15.39 8.92 -3.78
C GLY A 221 15.47 9.18 -2.27
N VAL A 222 14.62 10.03 -1.71
CA VAL A 222 14.55 10.29 -0.28
C VAL A 222 13.45 9.45 0.34
N PHE A 223 13.78 8.86 1.49
CA PHE A 223 12.87 8.09 2.31
C PHE A 223 11.98 8.99 3.16
N TYR A 224 10.71 8.63 3.29
CA TYR A 224 9.72 9.33 4.10
C TYR A 224 8.83 8.33 4.83
N TRP A 225 8.44 8.62 6.07
CA TRP A 225 7.36 7.92 6.76
C TRP A 225 6.14 8.83 6.90
N TYR A 226 4.94 8.24 6.92
CA TYR A 226 3.68 8.99 7.02
C TYR A 226 2.88 8.60 8.26
N GLU A 227 2.15 9.58 8.80
CA GLU A 227 1.19 9.41 9.88
C GLU A 227 -0.17 9.99 9.47
N PHE A 228 -1.24 9.29 9.85
CA PHE A 228 -2.61 9.69 9.63
C PHE A 228 -3.34 9.84 10.96
N VAL A 229 -4.00 10.97 11.15
CA VAL A 229 -4.78 11.28 12.35
C VAL A 229 -6.19 11.69 11.93
N ALA A 230 -7.21 10.94 12.34
CA ALA A 230 -8.59 11.33 12.14
C ALA A 230 -8.99 12.41 13.15
N VAL A 231 -9.73 13.41 12.67
CA VAL A 231 -10.27 14.49 13.50
C VAL A 231 -11.77 14.53 13.33
N ASP A 232 -12.51 14.43 14.44
CA ASP A 232 -13.97 14.49 14.42
C ASP A 232 -14.53 15.90 14.37
N ALA A 233 -15.86 16.00 14.43
CA ALA A 233 -16.58 17.26 14.37
C ALA A 233 -16.46 18.09 15.65
N ASP A 234 -16.05 17.46 16.75
CA ASP A 234 -15.87 18.09 18.06
C ASP A 234 -14.40 18.52 18.27
N GLY A 235 -13.49 18.04 17.40
CA GLY A 235 -12.09 18.42 17.31
C GLY A 235 -11.14 17.39 17.93
N ASP A 236 -11.66 16.24 18.33
CA ASP A 236 -10.90 15.17 18.96
C ASP A 236 -10.10 14.39 17.94
N ARG A 237 -8.88 14.01 18.35
CA ARG A 237 -7.88 13.38 17.49
C ARG A 237 -7.74 11.91 17.83
N SER A 238 -7.75 11.07 16.81
CA SER A 238 -7.39 9.65 16.97
C SER A 238 -5.92 9.50 17.37
N PRO A 239 -5.51 8.33 17.88
CA PRO A 239 -4.11 7.91 17.78
C PRO A 239 -3.62 7.95 16.32
N SER A 240 -2.32 8.12 16.09
CA SER A 240 -1.78 8.05 14.72
C SER A 240 -1.76 6.61 14.20
N SER A 241 -2.14 6.42 12.95
CA SER A 241 -1.72 5.23 12.19
C SER A 241 -0.50 5.60 11.36
N THR A 242 0.54 4.77 11.41
CA THR A 242 1.79 5.00 10.70
C THR A 242 1.87 4.12 9.47
N LEU A 243 2.29 4.71 8.34
CA LEU A 243 2.69 3.98 7.17
C LEU A 243 4.21 4.08 7.02
N ASN A 244 4.86 2.97 7.37
CA ASN A 244 6.30 2.83 7.30
C ASN A 244 6.69 2.17 5.98
N VAL A 245 7.86 2.54 5.50
CA VAL A 245 8.58 1.83 4.47
C VAL A 245 9.81 1.21 5.13
N GLN A 246 10.14 -0.05 4.87
CA GLN A 246 11.33 -0.68 5.45
C GLN A 246 12.49 -0.71 4.46
N GLN A 247 13.71 -0.54 4.97
CA GLN A 247 14.94 -0.80 4.23
C GLN A 247 15.48 -2.19 4.60
N ALA A 248 16.23 -2.78 3.67
CA ALA A 248 16.87 -4.07 3.90
C ALA A 248 17.85 -3.95 5.07
N GLN A 249 17.77 -4.89 6.01
CA GLN A 249 18.73 -4.99 7.10
C GLN A 249 20.08 -5.51 6.60
N GLN A 250 20.05 -6.40 5.62
CA GLN A 250 21.24 -6.99 5.02
C GLN A 250 21.04 -7.20 3.52
N THR A 251 22.12 -7.03 2.76
CA THR A 251 22.21 -7.39 1.34
C THR A 251 23.05 -8.64 1.20
N LEU A 252 22.51 -9.62 0.50
CA LEU A 252 23.10 -10.92 0.20
C LEU A 252 23.53 -10.95 -1.27
N LEU A 253 24.83 -11.08 -1.50
CA LEU A 253 25.42 -11.03 -2.83
C LEU A 253 26.01 -12.38 -3.22
N PRO A 254 25.92 -12.78 -4.50
CA PRO A 254 26.86 -13.74 -5.05
C PRO A 254 28.30 -13.21 -4.92
N ASP A 255 29.24 -14.06 -4.48
CA ASP A 255 30.66 -13.68 -4.37
C ASP A 255 31.34 -13.48 -5.74
N ASN A 256 30.61 -13.69 -6.84
CA ASN A 256 31.10 -13.62 -8.21
C ASN A 256 30.44 -12.46 -8.98
N PRO A 257 31.20 -11.43 -9.39
CA PRO A 257 30.64 -10.28 -10.13
C PRO A 257 30.18 -10.63 -11.56
N SER A 258 30.50 -11.83 -12.06
CA SER A 258 29.97 -12.35 -13.34
C SER A 258 28.69 -13.16 -13.18
N ALA A 259 28.16 -13.30 -11.96
CA ALA A 259 26.86 -13.91 -11.69
C ALA A 259 25.74 -13.03 -12.25
N THR A 260 25.42 -13.21 -13.53
CA THR A 260 24.42 -12.41 -14.22
C THR A 260 23.11 -13.18 -14.33
N ALA A 261 21.99 -12.46 -14.28
CA ALA A 261 20.66 -13.03 -14.32
C ALA A 261 19.80 -12.46 -15.46
N SER A 262 18.95 -13.30 -16.02
CA SER A 262 17.82 -12.91 -16.85
C SER A 262 16.76 -12.22 -16.01
N TYR A 263 15.68 -11.72 -16.63
CA TYR A 263 14.57 -10.94 -16.04
C TYR A 263 14.08 -11.42 -14.65
N GLU A 264 14.19 -12.70 -14.29
CA GLU A 264 13.77 -13.19 -12.96
C GLU A 264 14.68 -14.32 -12.46
N PRO A 265 15.65 -14.04 -11.57
CA PRO A 265 16.51 -15.07 -11.01
C PRO A 265 15.73 -15.95 -10.01
N GLY A 266 16.01 -17.26 -10.01
CA GLY A 266 15.43 -18.17 -9.04
C GLY A 266 15.94 -17.88 -7.63
N SER A 267 15.08 -18.10 -6.63
CA SER A 267 15.45 -17.93 -5.23
C SER A 267 14.71 -18.88 -4.31
N ALA A 268 15.28 -19.13 -3.13
CA ALA A 268 14.62 -19.82 -2.03
C ALA A 268 15.20 -19.35 -0.69
N PHE A 269 14.40 -19.47 0.37
CA PHE A 269 14.79 -19.09 1.73
C PHE A 269 14.12 -20.00 2.75
N GLU A 270 14.90 -20.56 3.67
CA GLU A 270 14.40 -21.34 4.80
C GLU A 270 15.42 -21.30 5.94
N GLY A 271 15.00 -20.76 7.08
CA GLY A 271 15.78 -20.55 8.29
C GLY A 271 17.10 -19.85 8.02
N ASN A 272 18.19 -20.60 8.22
CA ASN A 272 19.55 -20.08 8.06
C ASN A 272 20.13 -20.32 6.65
N THR A 273 19.30 -20.63 5.65
CA THR A 273 19.74 -20.87 4.27
C THR A 273 19.00 -19.96 3.30
N ALA A 274 19.74 -19.25 2.47
CA ALA A 274 19.22 -18.44 1.37
C ALA A 274 19.89 -18.89 0.07
N VAL A 275 19.14 -18.88 -1.02
CA VAL A 275 19.60 -19.35 -2.33
C VAL A 275 19.30 -18.31 -3.39
N ILE A 276 20.31 -17.99 -4.20
CA ILE A 276 20.20 -17.04 -5.32
C ILE A 276 20.71 -17.74 -6.58
N GLY A 277 19.88 -17.75 -7.62
CA GLY A 277 20.26 -18.21 -8.94
C GLY A 277 20.82 -17.08 -9.82
N ALA A 278 21.81 -17.41 -10.63
CA ALA A 278 22.30 -16.59 -11.73
C ALA A 278 22.29 -17.46 -12.97
N ASP A 279 21.48 -17.16 -13.98
CA ASP A 279 21.13 -18.08 -15.06
C ASP A 279 21.67 -17.67 -16.44
N GLN A 280 22.54 -16.65 -16.51
CA GLN A 280 23.13 -16.14 -17.76
C GLN A 280 24.57 -16.62 -17.98
N GLU A 281 25.51 -15.74 -18.38
CA GLU A 281 26.78 -16.09 -19.06
C GLU A 281 27.58 -17.24 -18.41
N ASP A 282 27.54 -17.34 -17.08
CA ASP A 282 28.07 -18.42 -16.27
C ASP A 282 27.02 -18.90 -15.25
N PRO A 283 26.10 -19.80 -15.65
CA PRO A 283 24.91 -20.08 -14.86
C PRO A 283 25.26 -20.92 -13.64
N ALA A 284 24.81 -20.48 -12.46
CA ALA A 284 25.14 -21.04 -11.17
C ALA A 284 24.04 -20.78 -10.13
N VAL A 285 24.05 -21.55 -9.05
CA VAL A 285 23.25 -21.32 -7.87
C VAL A 285 24.16 -21.10 -6.68
N TYR A 286 23.98 -19.98 -5.98
CA TYR A 286 24.75 -19.61 -4.81
C TYR A 286 23.96 -19.95 -3.54
N ILE A 287 24.57 -20.74 -2.67
CA ILE A 287 24.03 -21.10 -1.36
C ILE A 287 24.69 -20.21 -0.32
N LEU A 288 23.88 -19.39 0.34
CA LEU A 288 24.29 -18.56 1.46
C LEU A 288 23.76 -19.17 2.75
N THR A 289 24.59 -19.19 3.78
CA THR A 289 24.17 -19.62 5.13
C THR A 289 24.50 -18.58 6.18
N ARG A 290 23.60 -18.44 7.15
CA ARG A 290 23.75 -17.53 8.29
C ARG A 290 24.66 -18.17 9.34
N ASP A 291 25.72 -17.48 9.72
CA ASP A 291 26.47 -17.80 10.92
C ASP A 291 25.59 -17.49 12.14
N THR A 292 25.01 -18.54 12.74
CA THR A 292 24.12 -18.40 13.91
C THR A 292 24.75 -17.75 15.14
N SER A 293 26.09 -17.59 15.19
CA SER A 293 26.80 -16.94 16.29
C SER A 293 27.07 -15.45 16.04
N ALA A 294 27.28 -15.06 14.78
CA ALA A 294 27.59 -13.68 14.38
C ALA A 294 26.39 -12.94 13.76
N GLY A 295 25.46 -13.66 13.15
CA GLY A 295 24.33 -13.13 12.36
C GLY A 295 24.69 -12.82 10.90
N ASP A 296 25.95 -12.98 10.52
CA ASP A 296 26.47 -12.70 9.18
C ASP A 296 26.12 -13.82 8.20
N TRP A 297 25.78 -13.46 6.97
CA TRP A 297 25.58 -14.40 5.87
C TRP A 297 26.85 -14.54 5.03
N GLN A 298 27.12 -15.77 4.57
CA GLN A 298 28.26 -16.06 3.69
C GLN A 298 27.89 -17.07 2.63
N VAL A 299 28.43 -16.91 1.42
CA VAL A 299 28.34 -17.94 0.38
C VAL A 299 29.14 -19.16 0.85
N THR A 300 28.45 -20.25 1.14
CA THR A 300 29.08 -21.52 1.56
C THR A 300 29.25 -22.49 0.41
N GLN A 301 28.47 -22.35 -0.66
CA GLN A 301 28.57 -23.22 -1.81
C GLN A 301 28.11 -22.51 -3.10
N GLN A 302 28.77 -22.85 -4.20
CA GLN A 302 28.31 -22.52 -5.55
C GLN A 302 28.04 -23.85 -6.28
N LEU A 303 26.83 -24.01 -6.79
CA LEU A 303 26.40 -25.15 -7.60
C LEU A 303 26.44 -24.75 -9.07
N ASN A 304 27.11 -25.55 -9.88
CA ASN A 304 27.19 -25.36 -11.33
C ASN A 304 26.60 -26.60 -12.02
N PRO A 305 25.95 -26.45 -13.19
CA PRO A 305 25.48 -27.60 -13.94
C PRO A 305 26.67 -28.42 -14.45
N GLU A 306 26.70 -29.73 -14.18
CA GLU A 306 27.72 -30.63 -14.75
C GLU A 306 27.30 -31.12 -16.15
N GLY A 307 28.06 -30.77 -17.19
CA GLY A 307 27.84 -31.20 -18.59
C GLY A 307 28.44 -30.24 -19.63
N ASP A 308 28.52 -30.67 -20.90
CA ASP A 308 29.23 -29.99 -22.01
C ASP A 308 28.33 -29.07 -22.88
N ILE A 309 27.13 -28.72 -22.41
CA ILE A 309 26.18 -27.94 -23.20
C ILE A 309 25.39 -26.99 -22.32
N TYR A 310 25.59 -25.70 -22.61
CA TYR A 310 24.88 -24.51 -22.17
C TYR A 310 23.90 -24.75 -21.01
N GLY A 311 24.30 -24.43 -19.79
CA GLY A 311 23.45 -24.39 -18.60
C GLY A 311 22.38 -23.30 -18.67
N GLU A 312 21.79 -23.07 -19.85
CA GLU A 312 20.70 -22.14 -20.06
C GLU A 312 19.61 -22.40 -19.02
N SER A 313 19.14 -21.33 -18.39
CA SER A 313 18.12 -21.41 -17.33
C SER A 313 18.56 -22.16 -16.05
N PHE A 314 19.81 -22.61 -15.90
CA PHE A 314 20.24 -23.21 -14.63
C PHE A 314 20.19 -22.15 -13.52
N GLY A 315 19.38 -22.39 -12.49
CA GLY A 315 19.14 -21.41 -11.43
C GLY A 315 18.07 -20.37 -11.72
N SER A 316 17.38 -20.43 -12.88
CA SER A 316 16.27 -19.49 -13.17
C SER A 316 14.99 -19.77 -12.37
N ALA A 317 14.89 -20.96 -11.77
CA ALA A 317 13.82 -21.32 -10.85
C ALA A 317 14.35 -22.31 -9.82
N ILE A 318 13.98 -22.07 -8.56
CA ILE A 318 14.52 -22.77 -7.39
C ILE A 318 13.38 -23.01 -6.41
N ALA A 319 13.31 -24.20 -5.81
CA ALA A 319 12.42 -24.49 -4.69
C ALA A 319 13.18 -25.27 -3.61
N MET A 320 12.87 -25.00 -2.34
CA MET A 320 13.51 -25.63 -1.18
C MET A 320 12.46 -26.15 -0.20
N SER A 321 12.75 -27.28 0.43
CA SER A 321 12.05 -27.76 1.63
C SER A 321 13.01 -28.62 2.45
N GLY A 322 13.32 -28.15 3.65
CA GLY A 322 14.26 -28.74 4.59
C GLY A 322 15.65 -28.99 3.97
N ASP A 323 16.00 -30.27 3.82
CA ASP A 323 17.29 -30.70 3.27
C ASP A 323 17.24 -30.98 1.76
N THR A 324 16.16 -30.60 1.07
CA THR A 324 16.02 -30.76 -0.39
C THR A 324 15.97 -29.41 -1.10
N LEU A 325 16.76 -29.29 -2.16
CA LEU A 325 16.80 -28.13 -3.04
C LEU A 325 16.60 -28.62 -4.48
N MET A 326 15.68 -28.02 -5.20
CA MET A 326 15.45 -28.30 -6.61
C MET A 326 15.79 -27.08 -7.44
N VAL A 327 16.56 -27.31 -8.50
CA VAL A 327 17.06 -26.28 -9.40
C VAL A 327 16.64 -26.64 -10.81
N ARG A 328 15.94 -25.72 -11.48
CA ARG A 328 15.68 -25.85 -12.92
C ARG A 328 16.99 -25.70 -13.68
N GLY A 329 17.14 -26.47 -14.74
CA GLY A 329 18.17 -26.27 -15.77
C GLY A 329 17.83 -26.99 -17.05
N THR A 330 18.83 -27.11 -17.93
CA THR A 330 18.74 -27.87 -19.18
C THR A 330 19.79 -28.96 -19.25
N ASP A 331 19.44 -30.07 -19.89
CA ASP A 331 20.36 -31.15 -20.24
C ASP A 331 20.13 -31.50 -21.72
N VAL A 332 20.83 -32.50 -22.25
CA VAL A 332 20.55 -33.05 -23.58
C VAL A 332 20.06 -34.49 -23.52
N ASP A 333 19.14 -34.82 -24.41
CA ASP A 333 18.76 -36.20 -24.63
C ASP A 333 19.77 -36.98 -25.49
N GLU A 334 19.50 -38.27 -25.70
CA GLU A 334 20.34 -39.19 -26.47
C GLU A 334 20.57 -38.72 -27.92
N ASP A 335 19.67 -37.89 -28.45
CA ASP A 335 19.70 -37.33 -29.80
C ASP A 335 20.31 -35.91 -29.83
N SER A 336 20.89 -35.45 -28.71
CA SER A 336 21.48 -34.11 -28.54
C SER A 336 20.49 -32.95 -28.65
N PHE A 337 19.20 -33.20 -28.37
CA PHE A 337 18.22 -32.11 -28.21
C PHE A 337 18.22 -31.61 -26.78
N LEU A 338 18.19 -30.27 -26.63
CA LEU A 338 18.00 -29.62 -25.33
C LEU A 338 16.66 -30.06 -24.73
N ILE A 339 16.72 -30.51 -23.48
CA ILE A 339 15.58 -30.87 -22.67
C ILE A 339 15.65 -30.15 -21.32
N TYR A 340 14.52 -29.68 -20.83
CA TYR A 340 14.43 -29.12 -19.48
C TYR A 340 14.47 -30.23 -18.42
N MET A 341 15.23 -29.99 -17.36
CA MET A 341 15.43 -30.90 -16.24
C MET A 341 15.26 -30.16 -14.91
N LEU A 342 14.89 -30.92 -13.88
CA LEU A 342 15.08 -30.50 -12.49
C LEU A 342 16.25 -31.27 -11.89
N TYR A 343 17.22 -30.53 -11.38
CA TYR A 343 18.36 -31.03 -10.63
C TYR A 343 17.98 -31.06 -9.15
N VAL A 344 18.11 -32.22 -8.52
CA VAL A 344 17.75 -32.43 -7.13
C VAL A 344 19.02 -32.50 -6.30
N TYR A 345 19.17 -31.55 -5.38
CA TYR A 345 20.26 -31.51 -4.42
C TYR A 345 19.74 -31.89 -3.03
N THR A 346 20.49 -32.71 -2.30
CA THR A 346 20.23 -33.03 -0.89
C THR A 346 21.37 -32.50 -0.03
N ARG A 347 21.03 -31.80 1.06
CA ARG A 347 21.99 -31.34 2.06
C ARG A 347 22.41 -32.49 2.96
N ASP A 348 23.72 -32.72 3.07
CA ASP A 348 24.25 -33.72 3.99
C ASP A 348 24.41 -33.17 5.42
N SER A 349 24.77 -34.04 6.37
CA SER A 349 24.94 -33.68 7.78
C SER A 349 26.07 -32.67 8.04
N SER A 350 26.93 -32.40 7.05
CA SER A 350 27.98 -31.39 7.12
C SER A 350 27.52 -30.06 6.53
N GLY A 351 26.28 -29.96 6.06
CA GLY A 351 25.71 -28.78 5.42
C GLY A 351 26.02 -28.67 3.92
N ILE A 352 26.61 -29.69 3.29
CA ILE A 352 26.99 -29.65 1.88
C ILE A 352 25.84 -30.16 1.01
N TRP A 353 25.50 -29.38 -0.02
CA TRP A 353 24.48 -29.75 -1.00
C TRP A 353 25.07 -30.63 -2.09
N ASN A 354 24.54 -31.83 -2.30
CA ASN A 354 25.03 -32.78 -3.28
C ASN A 354 23.95 -33.09 -4.31
N GLU A 355 24.27 -33.08 -5.60
CA GLU A 355 23.34 -33.54 -6.64
C GLU A 355 23.06 -35.05 -6.43
N THR A 356 21.78 -35.42 -6.30
CA THR A 356 21.35 -36.79 -5.98
C THR A 356 20.46 -37.41 -7.05
N GLN A 357 19.84 -36.58 -7.89
CA GLN A 357 18.94 -37.02 -8.96
C GLN A 357 18.75 -35.91 -10.00
N ARG A 358 18.42 -36.29 -11.23
CA ARG A 358 17.85 -35.41 -12.26
C ARG A 358 16.49 -35.95 -12.68
N ILE A 359 15.48 -35.09 -12.76
CA ILE A 359 14.11 -35.46 -13.15
C ILE A 359 13.81 -34.90 -14.54
N LYS A 360 13.51 -35.79 -15.48
CA LYS A 360 13.06 -35.46 -16.84
C LYS A 360 11.54 -35.33 -16.87
N GLY A 361 11.01 -34.25 -17.46
CA GLY A 361 9.56 -34.06 -17.57
C GLY A 361 9.08 -32.61 -17.54
N ALA A 362 9.99 -31.67 -17.30
CA ALA A 362 9.70 -30.23 -17.22
C ALA A 362 9.55 -29.57 -18.61
N THR A 363 8.94 -30.25 -19.58
CA THR A 363 8.77 -29.70 -20.93
C THR A 363 7.80 -28.51 -20.84
N TYR A 364 8.36 -27.30 -20.73
CA TYR A 364 7.66 -26.04 -20.56
C TYR A 364 7.21 -25.70 -19.12
N VAL A 365 8.08 -25.86 -18.12
CA VAL A 365 7.87 -25.18 -16.82
C VAL A 365 8.19 -23.69 -16.98
N ASP A 366 7.27 -22.82 -16.59
CA ASP A 366 7.60 -21.43 -16.24
C ASP A 366 8.27 -21.38 -14.86
N ARG A 367 8.70 -20.21 -14.38
CA ARG A 367 9.41 -20.03 -13.09
C ARG A 367 8.73 -20.79 -11.94
N ASP A 368 7.43 -20.55 -11.76
CA ASP A 368 6.62 -21.15 -10.69
C ASP A 368 5.99 -22.49 -11.11
N GLY A 369 6.59 -23.14 -12.12
CA GLY A 369 6.09 -24.38 -12.70
C GLY A 369 6.44 -25.61 -11.86
N PHE A 370 7.11 -25.47 -10.72
CA PHE A 370 7.26 -26.56 -9.77
C PHE A 370 7.32 -26.04 -8.33
N VAL A 371 6.89 -26.89 -7.39
CA VAL A 371 6.90 -26.59 -5.95
C VAL A 371 7.16 -27.87 -5.17
N ILE A 372 7.83 -27.74 -4.01
CA ILE A 372 8.08 -28.84 -3.09
C ILE A 372 7.61 -28.50 -1.68
N ASP A 373 7.10 -29.51 -1.00
CA ASP A 373 6.83 -29.49 0.44
C ASP A 373 7.08 -30.89 1.00
N GLY A 374 8.08 -30.99 1.88
CA GLY A 374 8.56 -32.23 2.45
C GLY A 374 8.91 -33.27 1.39
N ASP A 375 8.15 -34.36 1.37
CA ASP A 375 8.34 -35.50 0.46
C ASP A 375 7.43 -35.45 -0.78
N THR A 376 6.75 -34.34 -1.06
CA THR A 376 5.91 -34.14 -2.26
C THR A 376 6.49 -33.06 -3.18
N LEU A 377 6.49 -33.35 -4.49
CA LEU A 377 6.88 -32.43 -5.56
C LEU A 377 5.75 -32.37 -6.59
N ALA A 378 5.31 -31.17 -6.93
CA ALA A 378 4.40 -30.94 -8.05
C ALA A 378 5.14 -30.21 -9.17
N ILE A 379 4.96 -30.67 -10.41
CA ILE A 379 5.53 -30.06 -11.62
C ILE A 379 4.40 -29.81 -12.62
N SER A 380 4.24 -28.56 -13.07
CA SER A 380 3.29 -28.21 -14.11
C SER A 380 3.77 -28.70 -15.47
N ARG A 381 2.79 -29.05 -16.30
CA ARG A 381 2.96 -29.45 -17.70
C ARG A 381 1.90 -28.76 -18.53
N SER A 382 2.15 -28.64 -19.83
CA SER A 382 1.15 -28.15 -20.78
C SER A 382 -0.20 -28.87 -20.69
N THR A 383 -0.22 -30.14 -20.29
CA THR A 383 -1.41 -31.01 -20.22
C THR A 383 -1.90 -31.33 -18.81
N GLY A 384 -1.32 -30.74 -17.76
CA GLY A 384 -1.63 -31.15 -16.38
C GLY A 384 -0.55 -30.87 -15.35
N ILE A 385 -0.53 -31.66 -14.29
CA ILE A 385 0.47 -31.62 -13.22
C ILE A 385 1.00 -33.03 -13.01
N ASP A 386 2.31 -33.19 -12.94
CA ASP A 386 2.96 -34.42 -12.44
C ASP A 386 3.26 -34.27 -10.95
N LEU A 387 2.84 -35.26 -10.17
CA LEU A 387 3.07 -35.35 -8.74
C LEU A 387 4.08 -36.46 -8.50
N PHE A 388 5.19 -36.10 -7.87
CA PHE A 388 6.25 -36.99 -7.44
C PHE A 388 6.23 -37.12 -5.92
N GLU A 389 6.57 -38.31 -5.44
CA GLU A 389 6.76 -38.58 -4.02
C GLU A 389 8.19 -39.05 -3.79
N ARG A 390 8.80 -38.59 -2.70
CA ARG A 390 10.13 -39.04 -2.32
C ARG A 390 10.05 -40.40 -1.64
N ASN A 391 10.75 -41.37 -2.21
CA ASN A 391 10.95 -42.67 -1.58
C ASN A 391 11.92 -42.51 -0.42
N VAL A 392 11.41 -42.44 0.81
CA VAL A 392 12.19 -42.22 2.04
C VAL A 392 13.34 -43.23 2.21
N SER A 393 13.24 -44.43 1.65
CA SER A 393 14.29 -45.46 1.77
C SER A 393 15.45 -45.28 0.81
N SER A 394 15.20 -44.79 -0.41
CA SER A 394 16.22 -44.58 -1.44
C SER A 394 16.64 -43.11 -1.57
N GLY A 395 15.83 -42.19 -1.03
CA GLY A 395 15.96 -40.74 -1.22
C GLY A 395 15.55 -40.25 -2.61
N GLN A 396 15.10 -41.14 -3.51
CA GLN A 396 14.76 -40.82 -4.89
C GLN A 396 13.31 -40.35 -5.02
N TRP A 397 13.08 -39.38 -5.88
CA TRP A 397 11.77 -38.88 -6.28
C TRP A 397 11.19 -39.75 -7.40
N GLU A 398 9.98 -40.26 -7.20
CA GLU A 398 9.29 -41.17 -8.12
C GLU A 398 7.93 -40.57 -8.52
N LEU A 399 7.58 -40.63 -9.81
CA LEU A 399 6.28 -40.16 -10.29
C LEU A 399 5.16 -41.00 -9.63
N ALA A 400 4.33 -40.36 -8.81
CA ALA A 400 3.25 -40.99 -8.08
C ALA A 400 1.91 -40.83 -8.79
N GLN A 401 1.64 -39.66 -9.37
CA GLN A 401 0.36 -39.36 -10.01
C GLN A 401 0.53 -38.35 -11.16
N GLN A 402 -0.36 -38.45 -12.15
CA GLN A 402 -0.53 -37.41 -13.17
C GLN A 402 -1.96 -36.88 -13.11
N ILE A 403 -2.10 -35.59 -12.88
CA ILE A 403 -3.38 -34.89 -12.86
C ILE A 403 -3.57 -34.23 -14.23
N PRO A 404 -4.61 -34.55 -15.01
CA PRO A 404 -4.91 -33.83 -16.24
C PRO A 404 -5.50 -32.45 -15.94
N HIS A 405 -5.52 -31.55 -16.92
CA HIS A 405 -6.24 -30.29 -16.80
C HIS A 405 -7.72 -30.51 -16.45
N ALA A 406 -8.21 -29.89 -15.37
CA ALA A 406 -9.56 -30.10 -14.87
C ALA A 406 -10.66 -29.72 -15.87
N ASP A 407 -10.50 -28.61 -16.60
CA ASP A 407 -11.42 -28.16 -17.65
C ASP A 407 -11.24 -28.87 -19.03
N GLY A 408 -10.28 -29.80 -19.14
CA GLY A 408 -9.99 -30.54 -20.37
C GLY A 408 -9.28 -29.75 -21.49
N GLN A 409 -8.79 -28.53 -21.21
CA GLN A 409 -7.98 -27.74 -22.15
C GLN A 409 -6.53 -28.27 -22.24
N THR A 410 -5.86 -28.00 -23.36
CA THR A 410 -4.53 -28.56 -23.68
C THR A 410 -3.36 -27.60 -23.49
N GLU A 411 -3.61 -26.39 -22.98
CA GLU A 411 -2.60 -25.35 -22.86
C GLU A 411 -2.74 -24.63 -21.50
N PHE A 412 -2.19 -25.22 -20.44
CA PHE A 412 -1.78 -24.42 -19.29
C PHE A 412 -0.58 -23.59 -19.72
N PHE A 413 -0.81 -22.32 -20.06
CA PHE A 413 0.28 -21.36 -20.15
C PHE A 413 0.45 -20.75 -18.75
N GLN A 414 1.64 -20.87 -18.17
CA GLN A 414 2.08 -20.14 -16.97
C GLN A 414 1.47 -20.55 -15.61
N GLY A 415 1.01 -21.80 -15.46
CA GLY A 415 0.42 -22.25 -14.19
C GLY A 415 1.42 -22.13 -13.02
N ARG A 416 1.13 -21.20 -12.11
CA ARG A 416 1.87 -20.99 -10.86
C ARG A 416 1.37 -22.00 -9.84
N LEU A 417 2.25 -22.84 -9.32
CA LEU A 417 1.92 -23.87 -8.34
C LEU A 417 2.34 -23.44 -6.94
N THR A 418 1.53 -23.78 -5.95
CA THR A 418 1.92 -23.70 -4.55
C THR A 418 1.37 -24.92 -3.79
N LEU A 419 2.07 -25.36 -2.77
CA LEU A 419 1.81 -26.60 -2.05
C LEU A 419 1.95 -26.30 -0.56
N ASP A 420 0.96 -26.73 0.21
CA ASP A 420 1.00 -26.73 1.67
C ASP A 420 0.39 -28.04 2.17
N ASN A 421 1.23 -28.89 2.74
CA ASN A 421 0.88 -30.17 3.32
C ASN A 421 0.04 -31.07 2.39
N ASP A 422 -1.27 -31.17 2.64
CA ASP A 422 -2.22 -31.99 1.89
C ASP A 422 -2.97 -31.20 0.81
N ARG A 423 -2.59 -29.94 0.52
CA ARG A 423 -3.24 -29.07 -0.47
C ARG A 423 -2.26 -28.57 -1.52
N LEU A 424 -2.69 -28.64 -2.78
CA LEU A 424 -1.98 -28.16 -3.96
C LEU A 424 -2.89 -27.16 -4.66
N LEU A 425 -2.40 -25.94 -4.86
CA LEU A 425 -3.12 -24.89 -5.55
C LEU A 425 -2.42 -24.59 -6.88
N ALA A 426 -3.21 -24.60 -7.96
CA ALA A 426 -2.72 -24.34 -9.31
C ALA A 426 -3.44 -23.13 -9.90
N GLY A 427 -2.71 -22.01 -10.03
CA GLY A 427 -3.18 -20.80 -10.69
C GLY A 427 -3.44 -21.03 -12.18
N THR A 428 -4.49 -20.41 -12.71
CA THR A 428 -4.87 -20.53 -14.12
C THR A 428 -5.39 -19.21 -14.67
N ASN A 429 -5.27 -19.04 -15.99
CA ASN A 429 -5.96 -17.98 -16.76
C ASN A 429 -7.13 -18.53 -17.58
N THR A 430 -7.50 -19.81 -17.43
CA THR A 430 -8.42 -20.48 -18.35
C THR A 430 -9.90 -20.33 -17.99
N PHE A 431 -10.23 -19.91 -16.77
CA PHE A 431 -11.62 -19.68 -16.38
C PHE A 431 -12.24 -18.58 -17.23
N GLU A 432 -13.28 -18.92 -18.00
CA GLU A 432 -14.02 -17.97 -18.83
C GLU A 432 -15.27 -17.47 -18.10
N GLN A 433 -15.32 -16.17 -17.82
CA GLN A 433 -16.52 -15.50 -17.31
C GLN A 433 -16.96 -14.43 -18.32
N ASN A 434 -18.24 -14.46 -18.72
CA ASN A 434 -18.83 -13.50 -19.68
C ASN A 434 -18.09 -13.41 -21.04
N GLY A 435 -17.46 -14.51 -21.47
CA GLY A 435 -16.72 -14.59 -22.73
C GLY A 435 -15.27 -14.07 -22.67
N ASN A 436 -14.75 -13.84 -21.46
CA ASN A 436 -13.36 -13.43 -21.23
C ASN A 436 -12.69 -14.33 -20.19
N ARG A 437 -11.39 -14.54 -20.36
CA ARG A 437 -10.54 -15.28 -19.43
C ARG A 437 -10.32 -14.43 -18.17
N SER A 438 -10.96 -14.79 -17.07
CA SER A 438 -10.98 -14.05 -15.80
C SER A 438 -9.87 -14.49 -14.84
N GLY A 439 -9.27 -15.67 -15.06
CA GLY A 439 -8.30 -16.25 -14.14
C GLY A 439 -8.91 -16.78 -12.85
N GLY A 440 -8.10 -17.48 -12.05
CA GLY A 440 -8.50 -18.16 -10.82
C GLY A 440 -7.54 -19.27 -10.45
N ALA A 441 -7.98 -20.25 -9.67
CA ALA A 441 -7.16 -21.39 -9.30
C ALA A 441 -7.96 -22.70 -9.15
N PHE A 442 -7.29 -23.83 -9.38
CA PHE A 442 -7.79 -25.17 -9.03
C PHE A 442 -7.11 -25.62 -7.73
N LEU A 443 -7.91 -25.95 -6.71
CA LEU A 443 -7.45 -26.48 -5.44
C LEU A 443 -7.61 -28.00 -5.43
N TYR A 444 -6.53 -28.71 -5.16
CA TYR A 444 -6.49 -30.16 -5.01
C TYR A 444 -6.14 -30.55 -3.59
N ARG A 445 -6.67 -31.67 -3.12
CA ARG A 445 -6.40 -32.24 -1.80
C ARG A 445 -5.90 -33.67 -1.89
N LYS A 446 -4.91 -34.02 -1.05
CA LYS A 446 -4.38 -35.39 -0.92
C LYS A 446 -5.30 -36.23 -0.03
N VAL A 447 -6.13 -37.06 -0.65
CA VAL A 447 -7.05 -37.99 0.04
C VAL A 447 -6.59 -39.43 -0.18
N ALA A 448 -6.29 -40.12 0.92
CA ALA A 448 -5.84 -41.52 0.90
C ALA A 448 -4.66 -41.79 -0.06
N GLY A 449 -3.75 -40.82 -0.19
CA GLY A 449 -2.56 -40.90 -1.05
C GLY A 449 -2.77 -40.48 -2.50
N ASN A 450 -3.96 -40.03 -2.89
CA ASN A 450 -4.22 -39.48 -4.23
C ASN A 450 -4.63 -38.02 -4.11
N TRP A 451 -4.15 -37.20 -5.03
CA TRP A 451 -4.55 -35.81 -5.20
C TRP A 451 -5.86 -35.75 -5.99
N GLU A 452 -6.91 -35.21 -5.39
CA GLU A 452 -8.25 -35.08 -5.95
C GLU A 452 -8.65 -33.60 -6.00
N LEU A 453 -9.42 -33.18 -7.01
CA LEU A 453 -9.92 -31.80 -7.08
C LEU A 453 -10.86 -31.54 -5.90
N GLU A 454 -10.52 -30.57 -5.06
CA GLU A 454 -11.30 -30.16 -3.90
C GLU A 454 -12.27 -29.03 -4.26
N GLN A 455 -11.77 -27.97 -4.91
CA GLN A 455 -12.58 -26.80 -5.27
C GLN A 455 -12.00 -26.04 -6.47
N GLU A 456 -12.87 -25.37 -7.25
CA GLU A 456 -12.49 -24.34 -8.22
C GLU A 456 -12.67 -22.96 -7.56
N LEU A 457 -11.62 -22.14 -7.55
CA LEU A 457 -11.61 -20.81 -6.92
C LEU A 457 -11.62 -19.74 -8.00
N ILE A 458 -12.75 -19.03 -8.12
CA ILE A 458 -12.97 -18.00 -9.14
C ILE A 458 -13.22 -16.67 -8.41
N PRO A 459 -12.25 -15.74 -8.45
CA PRO A 459 -12.41 -14.48 -7.75
C PRO A 459 -13.59 -13.64 -8.23
N ALA A 460 -14.28 -12.96 -7.31
CA ALA A 460 -15.47 -12.17 -7.62
C ALA A 460 -15.14 -10.93 -8.48
N GLY A 461 -13.98 -10.31 -8.23
CA GLY A 461 -13.46 -9.15 -8.96
C GLY A 461 -12.70 -9.47 -10.26
N ALA A 462 -12.75 -10.72 -10.73
CA ALA A 462 -11.99 -11.17 -11.89
C ALA A 462 -12.43 -10.48 -13.19
N ALA A 463 -11.79 -9.35 -13.51
CA ALA A 463 -12.07 -8.57 -14.70
C ALA A 463 -11.52 -9.22 -15.97
N ALA A 464 -12.22 -8.96 -17.06
CA ALA A 464 -11.93 -9.43 -18.39
C ALA A 464 -10.76 -8.67 -19.04
N GLU A 465 -9.52 -8.88 -18.60
CA GLU A 465 -8.37 -8.20 -19.20
C GLU A 465 -7.20 -9.14 -19.51
N TYR A 466 -6.19 -8.60 -20.20
CA TYR A 466 -5.15 -9.32 -20.94
C TYR A 466 -4.47 -10.46 -20.15
N LEU A 467 -4.10 -11.50 -20.90
CA LEU A 467 -3.54 -12.79 -20.49
C LEU A 467 -2.41 -12.71 -19.43
N THR A 468 -2.71 -13.01 -18.16
CA THR A 468 -1.71 -13.48 -17.18
C THR A 468 -2.31 -14.61 -16.34
N ALA A 469 -1.52 -15.64 -16.01
CA ALA A 469 -1.92 -16.65 -15.04
C ALA A 469 -1.90 -16.05 -13.63
N SER A 470 -2.92 -16.34 -12.81
CA SER A 470 -2.96 -15.88 -11.43
C SER A 470 -1.77 -16.43 -10.63
N SER A 471 -1.07 -15.54 -9.93
CA SER A 471 -0.23 -15.91 -8.80
C SER A 471 -1.08 -16.49 -7.69
N VAL A 472 -0.53 -17.46 -6.99
CA VAL A 472 -1.20 -18.17 -5.91
C VAL A 472 -0.24 -18.36 -4.75
N ALA A 473 -0.77 -18.25 -3.54
CA ALA A 473 -0.08 -18.62 -2.31
C ALA A 473 -1.10 -19.31 -1.38
N ILE A 474 -0.63 -20.26 -0.58
CA ILE A 474 -1.44 -21.00 0.39
C ILE A 474 -0.62 -21.22 1.67
N ASP A 475 -1.28 -21.05 2.82
CA ASP A 475 -0.77 -21.44 4.13
C ASP A 475 -1.96 -21.85 5.01
N GLY A 476 -2.02 -23.13 5.37
CA GLY A 476 -3.08 -23.72 6.16
C GLY A 476 -4.48 -23.47 5.59
N ASP A 477 -5.22 -22.63 6.32
CA ASP A 477 -6.62 -22.31 6.05
C ASP A 477 -6.80 -20.99 5.29
N THR A 478 -5.72 -20.40 4.77
CA THR A 478 -5.75 -19.17 3.98
C THR A 478 -5.14 -19.35 2.58
N ILE A 479 -5.81 -18.80 1.56
CA ILE A 479 -5.36 -18.76 0.16
C ILE A 479 -5.35 -17.33 -0.35
N ALA A 480 -4.30 -16.96 -1.09
CA ALA A 480 -4.22 -15.72 -1.84
C ALA A 480 -4.18 -16.00 -3.35
N ILE A 481 -4.97 -15.28 -4.14
CA ILE A 481 -5.02 -15.39 -5.61
C ILE A 481 -4.94 -13.99 -6.22
N SER A 482 -3.95 -13.76 -7.09
CA SER A 482 -3.85 -12.47 -7.77
C SER A 482 -4.88 -12.32 -8.90
N LEU A 483 -5.40 -11.11 -9.04
CA LEU A 483 -6.31 -10.68 -10.08
C LEU A 483 -5.56 -10.02 -11.22
N ALA A 484 -6.19 -9.95 -12.39
CA ALA A 484 -5.63 -9.27 -13.56
C ALA A 484 -5.38 -7.77 -13.33
N SER A 485 -6.05 -7.14 -12.36
CA SER A 485 -5.80 -5.74 -11.94
C SER A 485 -4.47 -5.58 -11.18
N GLY A 486 -3.89 -6.66 -10.67
CA GLY A 486 -2.80 -6.64 -9.69
C GLY A 486 -3.28 -6.76 -8.25
N ASN A 487 -4.58 -6.64 -7.98
CA ASN A 487 -5.19 -6.90 -6.67
C ASN A 487 -5.09 -8.37 -6.28
N ILE A 488 -5.39 -8.69 -5.02
CA ILE A 488 -5.25 -10.05 -4.47
C ILE A 488 -6.55 -10.42 -3.75
N ALA A 489 -7.24 -11.45 -4.22
CA ALA A 489 -8.37 -12.02 -3.52
C ALA A 489 -7.87 -12.97 -2.42
N ILE A 490 -8.43 -12.84 -1.23
CA ILE A 490 -8.13 -13.69 -0.06
C ILE A 490 -9.30 -14.62 0.20
N TYR A 491 -8.99 -15.90 0.30
CA TYR A 491 -9.92 -16.97 0.59
C TYR A 491 -9.58 -17.58 1.95
N GLU A 492 -10.61 -17.89 2.73
CA GLU A 492 -10.47 -18.60 4.01
C GLU A 492 -11.34 -19.87 3.99
N LEU A 493 -10.86 -20.91 4.66
CA LEU A 493 -11.60 -22.14 4.89
C LEU A 493 -12.56 -21.99 6.06
N ASP A 494 -13.84 -22.30 5.85
CA ASP A 494 -14.83 -22.33 6.93
C ASP A 494 -14.90 -23.68 7.67
N ASP A 495 -15.65 -23.70 8.78
CA ASP A 495 -15.87 -24.91 9.61
C ASP A 495 -16.55 -26.06 8.85
N ASP A 496 -17.25 -25.76 7.75
CA ASP A 496 -17.90 -26.74 6.88
C ASP A 496 -16.94 -27.29 5.81
N GLY A 497 -15.71 -26.77 5.75
CA GLY A 497 -14.66 -27.18 4.82
C GLY A 497 -14.79 -26.53 3.43
N ILE A 498 -15.45 -25.37 3.34
CA ILE A 498 -15.63 -24.63 2.09
C ILE A 498 -14.71 -23.42 2.07
N TRP A 499 -14.00 -23.22 0.94
CA TRP A 499 -13.23 -22.01 0.72
C TRP A 499 -14.12 -20.90 0.18
N SER A 500 -14.06 -19.72 0.80
CA SER A 500 -14.80 -18.56 0.33
C SER A 500 -13.93 -17.31 0.33
N GLU A 501 -14.13 -16.45 -0.68
CA GLU A 501 -13.47 -15.14 -0.74
C GLU A 501 -13.98 -14.26 0.40
N VAL A 502 -13.08 -13.81 1.27
CA VAL A 502 -13.42 -12.98 2.44
C VAL A 502 -13.08 -11.51 2.23
N THR A 503 -12.08 -11.20 1.41
CA THR A 503 -11.69 -9.82 1.09
C THR A 503 -10.87 -9.75 -0.19
N GLU A 504 -10.76 -8.55 -0.74
CA GLU A 504 -9.84 -8.21 -1.83
C GLU A 504 -8.85 -7.17 -1.30
N LEU A 505 -7.56 -7.50 -1.37
CA LEU A 505 -6.47 -6.59 -1.05
C LEU A 505 -6.12 -5.78 -2.28
N THR A 506 -6.11 -4.46 -2.12
CA THR A 506 -5.67 -3.53 -3.16
C THR A 506 -4.20 -3.80 -3.45
N GLY A 507 -3.94 -4.28 -4.65
CA GLY A 507 -2.60 -4.47 -5.18
C GLY A 507 -2.30 -3.41 -6.22
N PHE A 508 -1.02 -3.13 -6.41
CA PHE A 508 -0.61 -1.99 -7.24
C PHE A 508 0.16 -2.49 -8.45
N SER A 509 -0.56 -2.64 -9.56
CA SER A 509 0.06 -2.77 -10.87
C SER A 509 -0.22 -1.49 -11.68
N ILE A 510 0.83 -0.75 -12.00
CA ILE A 510 0.78 0.25 -13.07
C ILE A 510 1.65 -0.26 -14.20
N TRP A 511 1.11 -0.35 -15.42
CA TRP A 511 1.96 -0.64 -16.56
C TRP A 511 1.58 0.15 -17.80
N TYR A 512 2.63 0.65 -18.42
CA TYR A 512 2.78 0.99 -19.85
C TYR A 512 2.88 -0.26 -20.78
N ARG A 513 2.78 -1.53 -20.30
CA ARG A 513 2.87 -2.79 -21.10
C ARG A 513 1.95 -3.95 -20.66
N GLY A 514 0.95 -3.73 -19.80
CA GLY A 514 0.04 -4.75 -19.27
C GLY A 514 0.37 -5.21 -17.85
N ALA A 515 -0.64 -5.58 -17.06
CA ALA A 515 -0.49 -6.00 -15.67
C ALA A 515 0.44 -7.23 -15.54
N VAL A 516 1.32 -7.25 -14.55
CA VAL A 516 2.15 -8.40 -14.17
C VAL A 516 1.60 -8.95 -12.86
N ALA A 517 1.28 -10.24 -12.81
CA ALA A 517 0.80 -10.87 -11.59
C ALA A 517 1.93 -10.89 -10.53
N PRO A 518 1.68 -10.38 -9.30
CA PRO A 518 2.72 -10.25 -8.29
C PRO A 518 3.33 -11.60 -7.93
N THR A 519 4.60 -11.63 -7.56
CA THR A 519 5.16 -12.79 -6.84
C THR A 519 4.55 -12.80 -5.44
N MET A 520 4.17 -13.96 -4.91
CA MET A 520 3.48 -14.01 -3.62
C MET A 520 4.03 -15.13 -2.73
N LYS A 521 4.09 -14.85 -1.43
CA LYS A 521 4.35 -15.83 -0.37
C LYS A 521 3.48 -15.47 0.83
N ILE A 522 2.81 -16.47 1.39
CA ILE A 522 2.00 -16.33 2.60
C ILE A 522 2.54 -17.31 3.65
N GLU A 523 2.57 -16.87 4.90
CA GLU A 523 3.00 -17.64 6.07
C GLU A 523 2.52 -16.95 7.34
N GLU A 524 1.90 -17.69 8.24
CA GLU A 524 1.53 -17.27 9.60
C GLU A 524 0.76 -15.93 9.64
N GLY A 525 -0.19 -15.72 8.72
CA GLY A 525 -0.99 -14.50 8.65
C GLY A 525 -0.26 -13.27 8.08
N LEU A 526 0.93 -13.46 7.50
CA LEU A 526 1.62 -12.45 6.69
C LEU A 526 1.60 -12.84 5.22
N LEU A 527 1.34 -11.85 4.36
CA LEU A 527 1.37 -12.02 2.90
C LEU A 527 2.35 -11.01 2.29
N LEU A 528 3.33 -11.51 1.57
CA LEU A 528 4.22 -10.72 0.71
C LEU A 528 3.69 -10.73 -0.72
N ALA A 529 3.65 -9.56 -1.34
CA ALA A 529 3.31 -9.38 -2.76
C ALA A 529 4.34 -8.49 -3.46
N GLY A 530 5.18 -9.09 -4.31
CA GLY A 530 6.22 -8.41 -5.08
C GLY A 530 5.76 -7.95 -6.45
N TYR A 531 5.91 -6.67 -6.73
CA TYR A 531 5.64 -6.01 -8.01
C TYR A 531 6.95 -5.43 -8.54
N ASP A 532 7.71 -6.28 -9.21
CA ASP A 532 9.07 -6.04 -9.74
C ASP A 532 9.17 -4.87 -10.73
N TYR A 533 8.14 -4.60 -11.53
CA TYR A 533 8.12 -3.47 -12.47
C TYR A 533 7.44 -2.21 -11.95
N ALA A 534 6.92 -2.23 -10.72
CA ALA A 534 6.27 -1.05 -10.18
C ALA A 534 7.29 0.05 -9.83
N HIS A 535 6.82 1.30 -9.78
CA HIS A 535 7.66 2.43 -9.46
C HIS A 535 7.92 2.48 -7.94
N GLY A 536 9.16 2.17 -7.54
CA GLY A 536 9.66 2.39 -6.18
C GLY A 536 10.21 3.81 -5.97
N LEU A 537 11.30 3.94 -5.18
CA LEU A 537 12.02 5.22 -5.04
C LEU A 537 12.65 5.71 -6.35
N VAL A 538 12.93 4.77 -7.24
CA VAL A 538 13.40 4.99 -8.61
C VAL A 538 12.38 4.40 -9.57
N LYS A 539 12.24 5.00 -10.75
CA LYS A 539 11.36 4.48 -11.80
C LYS A 539 11.71 3.01 -12.10
N ASP A 540 10.69 2.16 -12.13
CA ASP A 540 10.81 0.72 -12.45
C ASP A 540 11.76 -0.05 -11.50
N SER A 541 11.96 0.44 -10.26
CA SER A 541 12.82 -0.24 -9.27
C SER A 541 12.19 -1.46 -8.62
N GLY A 542 10.87 -1.61 -8.69
CA GLY A 542 10.12 -2.65 -8.00
C GLY A 542 9.77 -2.32 -6.55
N GLN A 543 8.77 -3.02 -6.01
CA GLN A 543 8.27 -2.84 -4.65
C GLN A 543 7.63 -4.12 -4.11
N VAL A 544 7.69 -4.34 -2.80
CA VAL A 544 6.97 -5.45 -2.13
C VAL A 544 5.99 -4.89 -1.11
N TYR A 545 4.73 -5.28 -1.19
CA TYR A 545 3.74 -5.00 -0.16
C TYR A 545 3.70 -6.14 0.85
N VAL A 546 3.55 -5.78 2.12
CA VAL A 546 3.36 -6.71 3.22
C VAL A 546 1.97 -6.46 3.78
N TYR A 547 1.13 -7.49 3.78
CA TYR A 547 -0.18 -7.49 4.41
C TYR A 547 -0.14 -8.40 5.63
N GLU A 548 -0.97 -8.08 6.62
CA GLU A 548 -1.08 -8.83 7.86
C GLU A 548 -2.54 -9.07 8.22
N GLN A 549 -2.82 -10.28 8.66
CA GLN A 549 -4.08 -10.65 9.28
C GLN A 549 -4.01 -10.35 10.78
N ASN A 550 -4.92 -9.49 11.25
CA ASN A 550 -5.00 -9.21 12.68
C ASN A 550 -5.66 -10.36 13.46
N SER A 551 -5.67 -10.25 14.80
CA SER A 551 -6.28 -11.24 15.69
C SER A 551 -7.78 -11.52 15.49
N LEU A 552 -8.47 -10.70 14.69
CA LEU A 552 -9.88 -10.88 14.33
C LEU A 552 -10.06 -11.53 12.95
N GLY A 553 -8.97 -11.93 12.29
CA GLY A 553 -9.00 -12.51 10.94
C GLY A 553 -9.09 -11.48 9.82
N ILE A 554 -8.98 -10.18 10.12
CA ILE A 554 -9.11 -9.12 9.12
C ILE A 554 -7.73 -8.79 8.56
N TRP A 555 -7.60 -8.87 7.24
CA TRP A 555 -6.39 -8.51 6.51
C TRP A 555 -6.30 -7.01 6.25
N GLY A 556 -5.09 -6.46 6.40
CA GLY A 556 -4.79 -5.07 6.08
C GLY A 556 -3.33 -4.88 5.66
N ALA A 557 -3.00 -3.72 5.10
CA ALA A 557 -1.61 -3.38 4.77
C ALA A 557 -0.80 -3.16 6.06
N LYS A 558 0.34 -3.86 6.20
CA LYS A 558 1.26 -3.75 7.34
C LYS A 558 2.41 -2.78 7.04
N THR A 559 3.11 -3.00 5.94
CA THR A 559 4.28 -2.21 5.55
C THR A 559 4.60 -2.40 4.06
N ARG A 560 5.57 -1.64 3.57
CA ARG A 560 6.10 -1.79 2.23
C ARG A 560 7.63 -1.89 2.27
N LEU A 561 8.17 -2.84 1.51
CA LEU A 561 9.61 -3.01 1.32
C LEU A 561 10.00 -2.34 0.01
N ILE A 562 11.09 -1.57 0.03
CA ILE A 562 11.59 -0.84 -1.15
C ILE A 562 12.97 -1.31 -1.56
N ALA A 563 13.20 -1.23 -2.87
CA ALA A 563 14.50 -1.43 -3.47
C ALA A 563 15.53 -0.44 -2.87
N PRO A 564 16.73 -0.90 -2.48
CA PRO A 564 17.87 -0.04 -2.24
C PRO A 564 18.26 0.77 -3.49
N GLU A 565 19.07 1.81 -3.32
CA GLU A 565 19.53 2.64 -4.45
C GLU A 565 20.32 1.79 -5.46
N GLY A 566 20.01 1.95 -6.75
CA GLY A 566 20.65 1.20 -7.84
C GLY A 566 20.03 -0.16 -8.14
N ILE A 567 19.02 -0.57 -7.36
CA ILE A 567 18.35 -1.86 -7.54
C ILE A 567 17.09 -1.72 -8.42
N THR A 568 16.96 -2.62 -9.38
CA THR A 568 15.80 -2.79 -10.28
C THR A 568 15.14 -4.14 -10.07
N GLU A 569 13.89 -4.30 -10.55
CA GLU A 569 13.14 -5.56 -10.49
C GLU A 569 13.04 -6.15 -9.07
N PHE A 570 13.01 -5.28 -8.06
CA PHE A 570 12.87 -5.65 -6.65
C PHE A 570 11.48 -6.22 -6.38
N GLY A 571 11.43 -7.42 -5.81
CA GLY A 571 10.20 -8.21 -5.69
C GLY A 571 10.02 -9.23 -6.81
N SER A 572 11.00 -9.43 -7.69
CA SER A 572 10.99 -10.51 -8.71
C SER A 572 11.06 -11.91 -8.09
N GLY A 573 11.53 -12.02 -6.85
CA GLY A 573 11.40 -13.20 -6.00
C GLY A 573 11.10 -12.76 -4.56
N VAL A 574 10.08 -13.33 -3.94
CA VAL A 574 9.72 -13.10 -2.54
C VAL A 574 9.65 -14.44 -1.82
N ASN A 575 10.38 -14.56 -0.73
CA ASN A 575 10.36 -15.71 0.16
C ASN A 575 10.22 -15.21 1.60
N MET A 576 9.74 -16.08 2.47
CA MET A 576 9.52 -15.79 3.88
C MET A 576 9.75 -17.06 4.67
N ASP A 577 10.31 -16.89 5.87
CA ASP A 577 10.38 -17.91 6.90
C ASP A 577 10.50 -17.24 8.27
N ASN A 578 9.69 -17.66 9.25
CA ASN A 578 9.75 -17.19 10.65
C ASN A 578 9.69 -15.66 10.82
N GLY A 579 8.88 -14.98 9.99
CA GLY A 579 8.73 -13.52 10.01
C GLY A 579 9.91 -12.74 9.43
N GLU A 580 10.89 -13.40 8.80
CA GLU A 580 11.91 -12.74 7.99
C GLU A 580 11.58 -12.85 6.50
N ALA A 581 11.58 -11.72 5.78
CA ALA A 581 11.42 -11.69 4.33
C ALA A 581 12.77 -11.74 3.63
N PHE A 582 12.86 -12.56 2.59
CA PHE A 582 13.97 -12.58 1.64
C PHE A 582 13.47 -12.18 0.26
N VAL A 583 13.87 -10.99 -0.20
CA VAL A 583 13.42 -10.38 -1.44
C VAL A 583 14.57 -10.28 -2.42
N ILE A 584 14.30 -10.58 -3.69
CA ILE A 584 15.25 -10.48 -4.79
C ILE A 584 15.04 -9.19 -5.57
N GLY A 585 16.15 -8.56 -5.96
CA GLY A 585 16.22 -7.53 -6.99
C GLY A 585 17.52 -7.68 -7.80
N LYS A 586 17.83 -6.67 -8.61
CA LYS A 586 19.02 -6.68 -9.46
C LYS A 586 19.77 -5.38 -9.46
N ASN A 587 21.07 -5.49 -9.61
CA ASN A 587 21.96 -4.37 -9.81
C ASN A 587 22.39 -4.30 -11.27
N ASP A 588 21.91 -3.27 -11.97
CA ASP A 588 22.16 -3.07 -13.38
C ASP A 588 23.52 -2.41 -13.62
N ILE A 589 24.43 -3.15 -14.23
CA ILE A 589 25.79 -2.71 -14.54
C ILE A 589 25.91 -2.44 -16.04
N ILE A 590 26.36 -1.23 -16.37
CA ILE A 590 26.69 -0.82 -17.74
C ILE A 590 28.21 -0.73 -17.84
N ASP A 591 28.83 -1.63 -18.61
CA ASP A 591 30.27 -1.59 -18.91
C ASP A 591 30.52 -1.75 -20.41
N ASN A 592 31.26 -0.82 -21.00
CA ASN A 592 31.70 -0.86 -22.41
C ASN A 592 30.59 -1.25 -23.42
N ASP A 593 29.42 -0.62 -23.33
CA ASP A 593 28.22 -0.89 -24.15
C ASP A 593 27.57 -2.28 -23.97
N SER A 594 27.99 -3.05 -22.96
CA SER A 594 27.34 -4.29 -22.53
C SER A 594 26.51 -4.03 -21.27
N TYR A 595 25.27 -4.53 -21.27
CA TYR A 595 24.35 -4.44 -20.13
C TYR A 595 24.26 -5.82 -19.49
N TYR A 596 24.56 -5.89 -18.20
CA TYR A 596 24.41 -7.11 -17.41
C TYR A 596 23.89 -6.78 -16.02
N ALA A 597 23.04 -7.64 -15.49
CA ALA A 597 22.35 -7.44 -14.22
C ALA A 597 22.75 -8.54 -13.23
N VAL A 598 23.24 -8.16 -12.06
CA VAL A 598 23.64 -9.10 -11.00
C VAL A 598 22.45 -9.26 -10.05
N PRO A 599 21.98 -10.50 -9.77
CA PRO A 599 20.92 -10.72 -8.82
C PRO A 599 21.42 -10.50 -7.40
N GLU A 600 20.65 -9.76 -6.60
CA GLU A 600 20.95 -9.46 -5.21
C GLU A 600 19.75 -9.85 -4.33
N GLY A 601 20.03 -10.41 -3.16
CA GLY A 601 19.02 -10.74 -2.16
C GLY A 601 19.02 -9.75 -1.01
N PHE A 602 17.84 -9.50 -0.43
CA PHE A 602 17.65 -8.47 0.60
C PHE A 602 16.81 -9.05 1.75
N LEU A 603 17.32 -8.94 2.97
CA LEU A 603 16.65 -9.44 4.17
C LEU A 603 15.95 -8.33 4.94
N PHE A 604 14.73 -8.62 5.39
CA PHE A 604 13.90 -7.73 6.21
C PHE A 604 13.32 -8.51 7.38
N ASP A 605 13.20 -7.85 8.53
CA ASP A 605 12.50 -8.39 9.70
C ASP A 605 11.08 -7.81 9.73
N LEU A 606 10.07 -8.68 9.73
CA LEU A 606 8.67 -8.29 9.72
C LEU A 606 8.03 -8.37 11.11
N ASN A 607 8.75 -8.80 12.15
CA ASN A 607 8.21 -8.98 13.50
C ASN A 607 8.08 -7.67 14.31
#